data_AF-A0A2S7SSQ6-F1
#
_entry.id   AF-A0A2S7SSQ6-F1
#
_cell.length_a   1.000
_cell.length_b   1.000
_cell.length_c   1.000
_cell.angle_alpha   90.00
_cell.angle_beta   90.00
_cell.angle_gamma   90.00
#
_symmetry.space_group_name_H-M   'P 1'
#
loop_
_entity.id
_entity.type
_entity.pdbx_description
1 polymer ?
#
loop_
_entity_poly.entity_id
_entity_poly.type
_entity_poly.pdbx_seq_one_letter_code
_entity_poly.pdbx_strand_id
1 'polypeptide(L)'
;MYTSGEGGFSVNMPEKTEKTEKVEVTPFGKQKVHFISWKPSTFAIDKFKLFEVSYTDCPPRFSSDSVMVDFMLDSSIRMRLKDFTEKDFQAETIMLNGYPGKSFILDNGGNTVIVKQCITNGRRYDMVVIAKNGQGTNPEIGEFFNSFKALN
;
A
#
# COMPACT_ATOMS: atom_id res chain seq x y z
N MET A 1 -16.24 3.80 6.38
CA MET A 1 -15.81 2.99 5.21
C MET A 1 -15.69 3.91 4.01
N TYR A 2 -14.56 3.88 3.31
CA TYR A 2 -14.30 4.65 2.11
C TYR A 2 -14.43 3.74 0.88
N THR A 3 -15.03 4.24 -0.20
CA THR A 3 -15.20 3.50 -1.47
C THR A 3 -14.73 4.37 -2.64
N SER A 4 -13.82 3.83 -3.45
CA SER A 4 -13.38 4.44 -4.70
C SER A 4 -14.01 3.70 -5.89
N GLY A 5 -15.00 4.33 -6.53
CA GLY A 5 -15.56 3.79 -7.78
C GLY A 5 -14.52 3.76 -8.90
N GLU A 6 -13.76 4.84 -9.07
CA GLU A 6 -12.69 4.93 -10.07
C GLU A 6 -11.57 3.92 -9.80
N GLY A 7 -11.11 3.83 -8.56
CA GLY A 7 -10.05 2.90 -8.15
C GLY A 7 -10.51 1.44 -8.03
N GLY A 8 -11.81 1.17 -8.10
CA GLY A 8 -12.36 -0.18 -7.97
C GLY A 8 -11.99 -0.83 -6.64
N PHE A 9 -12.12 -0.10 -5.52
CA PHE A 9 -11.85 -0.67 -4.20
C PHE A 9 -12.70 -0.03 -3.09
N SER A 10 -12.79 -0.73 -1.96
CA SER A 10 -13.29 -0.19 -0.69
C SER A 10 -12.35 -0.55 0.46
N VAL A 11 -12.29 0.30 1.48
CA VAL A 11 -11.45 0.10 2.68
C VAL A 11 -12.02 0.89 3.88
N ASN A 12 -11.83 0.39 5.10
CA ASN A 12 -12.06 1.14 6.33
C ASN A 12 -10.86 2.03 6.61
N MET A 13 -10.97 3.30 6.25
CA MET A 13 -9.98 4.33 6.52
C MET A 13 -10.62 5.44 7.37
N PRO A 14 -9.85 6.18 8.20
CA PRO A 14 -10.37 7.33 8.91
C PRO A 14 -11.03 8.36 8.00
N GLU A 15 -11.97 9.14 8.54
CA GLU A 15 -12.70 10.17 7.80
C GLU A 15 -11.78 11.34 7.38
N LYS A 16 -12.23 12.15 6.39
CA LYS A 16 -11.50 13.29 5.81
C LYS A 16 -10.26 12.86 5.01
N THR A 17 -10.49 11.97 4.06
CA THR A 17 -9.47 11.47 3.14
C THR A 17 -9.20 12.48 2.03
N GLU A 18 -7.94 12.61 1.62
CA GLU A 18 -7.49 13.42 0.49
C GLU A 18 -7.19 12.54 -0.73
N LYS A 19 -7.56 13.03 -1.92
CA LYS A 19 -7.22 12.41 -3.20
C LYS A 19 -6.13 13.22 -3.88
N THR A 20 -5.09 12.54 -4.34
CA THR A 20 -4.05 13.17 -5.17
C THR A 20 -3.65 12.25 -6.32
N GLU A 21 -3.11 12.83 -7.39
CA GLU A 21 -2.55 12.10 -8.52
C GLU A 21 -1.12 12.57 -8.76
N LYS A 22 -0.22 11.64 -9.07
CA LYS A 22 1.16 11.97 -9.44
C LYS A 22 1.63 11.07 -10.57
N VAL A 23 2.55 11.59 -11.39
CA VAL A 23 3.27 10.75 -12.35
C VAL A 23 4.53 10.23 -11.68
N GLU A 24 4.61 8.92 -11.49
CA GLU A 24 5.73 8.27 -10.80
C GLU A 24 6.35 7.19 -11.68
N VAL A 25 7.62 6.87 -11.42
CA VAL A 25 8.26 5.69 -12.00
C VAL A 25 7.78 4.49 -11.20
N THR A 26 7.04 3.61 -11.86
CA THR A 26 6.55 2.35 -11.31
C THR A 26 7.33 1.18 -11.92
N PRO A 27 7.14 -0.06 -11.42
CA PRO A 27 7.63 -1.25 -12.11
C PRO A 27 7.15 -1.36 -13.57
N PHE A 28 6.05 -0.72 -13.95
CA PHE A 28 5.49 -0.71 -15.31
C PHE A 28 5.99 0.47 -16.17
N GLY A 29 6.92 1.27 -15.65
CA GLY A 29 7.38 2.52 -16.26
C GLY A 29 6.73 3.75 -15.65
N LYS A 30 6.86 4.91 -16.32
CA LYS A 30 6.24 6.16 -15.86
C LYS A 30 4.73 6.05 -16.04
N GLN A 31 4.00 6.09 -14.93
CA GLN A 31 2.54 6.00 -14.92
C GLN A 31 1.93 7.04 -14.00
N LYS A 32 0.65 7.34 -14.21
CA LYS A 32 -0.16 8.07 -13.25
C LYS A 32 -0.51 7.12 -12.10
N VAL A 33 -0.16 7.51 -10.88
CA VAL A 33 -0.52 6.83 -9.64
C VAL A 33 -1.54 7.70 -8.91
N HIS A 34 -2.63 7.07 -8.49
CA HIS A 34 -3.71 7.70 -7.76
C HIS A 34 -3.58 7.35 -6.28
N PHE A 35 -3.66 8.35 -5.40
CA PHE A 35 -3.47 8.22 -3.96
C PHE A 35 -4.74 8.65 -3.23
N ILE A 36 -5.22 7.80 -2.33
CA ILE A 36 -6.26 8.11 -1.36
C ILE A 36 -5.59 8.01 0.00
N SER A 37 -5.41 9.15 0.66
CA SER A 37 -4.65 9.23 1.91
C SER A 37 -5.44 9.89 3.03
N TRP A 38 -5.15 9.52 4.26
CA TRP A 38 -5.55 10.24 5.46
C TRP A 38 -4.31 10.56 6.27
N LYS A 39 -4.27 11.78 6.83
CA LYS A 39 -3.23 12.23 7.75
C LYS A 39 -3.89 12.89 8.95
N PRO A 40 -3.34 12.75 10.16
CA PRO A 40 -3.85 13.45 11.32
C PRO A 40 -3.67 14.97 11.15
N SER A 41 -4.54 15.75 11.80
CA SER A 41 -4.34 17.21 11.91
C SER A 41 -3.14 17.59 12.76
N THR A 42 -2.72 16.71 13.69
CA THR A 42 -1.69 16.99 14.70
C THR A 42 -0.71 15.84 14.89
N PHE A 43 0.35 15.82 14.10
CA PHE A 43 1.35 14.75 14.09
C PHE A 43 1.99 14.43 15.46
N ALA A 44 2.13 15.39 16.37
CA ALA A 44 2.83 15.18 17.64
C ALA A 44 2.07 14.24 18.58
N ILE A 45 0.74 14.20 18.53
CA ILE A 45 -0.09 13.47 19.48
C ILE A 45 -0.54 12.13 18.88
N ASP A 46 -0.83 12.11 17.58
CA ASP A 46 -1.42 10.93 16.95
C ASP A 46 -0.48 9.74 16.86
N LYS A 47 -1.04 8.54 17.09
CA LYS A 47 -0.36 7.24 16.95
C LYS A 47 -0.02 6.90 15.50
N PHE A 48 -0.80 7.43 14.56
CA PHE A 48 -0.65 7.24 13.12
C PHE A 48 -0.26 8.54 12.44
N LYS A 49 0.55 8.43 11.40
CA LYS A 49 0.99 9.53 10.54
C LYS A 49 0.33 9.49 9.16
N LEU A 50 -0.04 8.29 8.70
CA LEU A 50 -0.62 8.06 7.39
C LEU A 50 -1.43 6.76 7.38
N PHE A 51 -2.60 6.81 6.77
CA PHE A 51 -3.21 5.65 6.10
C PHE A 51 -3.34 6.01 4.63
N GLU A 52 -2.95 5.11 3.73
CA GLU A 52 -2.99 5.39 2.30
C GLU A 52 -3.29 4.13 1.51
N VAL A 53 -4.13 4.27 0.48
CA VAL A 53 -4.25 3.31 -0.60
C VAL A 53 -3.89 4.04 -1.87
N SER A 54 -2.92 3.51 -2.62
CA SER A 54 -2.62 3.94 -3.97
C SER A 54 -2.89 2.85 -4.98
N TYR A 55 -3.21 3.26 -6.21
CA TYR A 55 -3.40 2.33 -7.32
C TYR A 55 -2.83 2.88 -8.63
N THR A 56 -2.44 1.95 -9.50
CA THR A 56 -2.04 2.20 -10.88
C THR A 56 -2.54 1.07 -11.77
N ASP A 57 -2.84 1.38 -13.02
CA ASP A 57 -3.25 0.37 -14.00
C ASP A 57 -2.06 -0.53 -14.36
N CYS A 58 -2.32 -1.84 -14.32
CA CYS A 58 -1.37 -2.89 -14.61
C CYS A 58 -1.53 -3.34 -16.06
N PRO A 59 -0.51 -3.22 -16.93
CA PRO A 59 -0.62 -3.70 -18.30
C PRO A 59 -0.98 -5.20 -18.35
N PRO A 60 -1.84 -5.65 -19.30
CA PRO A 60 -2.42 -6.99 -19.27
C PRO A 60 -1.42 -8.14 -19.09
N ARG A 61 -0.23 -8.01 -19.70
CA ARG A 61 0.88 -8.99 -19.63
C ARG A 61 1.40 -9.25 -18.21
N PHE A 62 1.10 -8.38 -17.24
CA PHE A 62 1.58 -8.47 -15.86
C PHE A 62 0.50 -8.87 -14.85
N SER A 63 -0.72 -9.14 -15.31
CA SER A 63 -1.88 -9.40 -14.45
C SER A 63 -2.39 -10.85 -14.49
N SER A 64 -1.82 -11.69 -15.35
CA SER A 64 -2.33 -13.05 -15.64
C SER A 64 -1.37 -14.19 -15.29
N ASP A 65 -0.08 -13.90 -15.10
CA ASP A 65 0.95 -14.89 -14.75
C ASP A 65 1.44 -14.64 -13.32
N SER A 66 1.30 -15.64 -12.45
CA SER A 66 1.68 -15.55 -11.04
C SER A 66 3.17 -15.29 -10.83
N VAL A 67 4.04 -15.81 -11.71
CA VAL A 67 5.48 -15.57 -11.66
C VAL A 67 5.79 -14.10 -12.00
N MET A 68 5.10 -13.56 -13.00
CA MET A 68 5.22 -12.14 -13.34
C MET A 68 4.66 -11.25 -12.24
N VAL A 69 3.51 -11.57 -11.67
CA VAL A 69 2.94 -10.82 -10.54
C VAL A 69 3.93 -10.77 -9.38
N ASP A 70 4.50 -11.91 -8.99
CA ASP A 70 5.49 -11.99 -7.90
C ASP A 70 6.72 -11.13 -8.20
N PHE A 71 7.29 -11.28 -9.40
CA PHE A 71 8.43 -10.48 -9.86
C PHE A 71 8.14 -8.97 -9.82
N MET A 72 6.94 -8.55 -10.21
CA MET A 72 6.54 -7.15 -10.21
C MET A 72 6.37 -6.58 -8.80
N LEU A 73 5.79 -7.35 -7.89
CA LEU A 73 5.66 -6.96 -6.48
C LEU A 73 7.04 -6.84 -5.82
N ASP A 74 7.95 -7.78 -6.10
CA ASP A 74 9.34 -7.73 -5.63
C ASP A 74 10.11 -6.54 -6.21
N SER A 75 9.89 -6.22 -7.50
CA SER A 75 10.46 -5.03 -8.13
C SER A 75 9.98 -3.75 -7.43
N SER A 76 8.69 -3.66 -7.13
CA SER A 76 8.11 -2.50 -6.42
C SER A 76 8.70 -2.31 -5.03
N ILE A 77 8.91 -3.42 -4.31
CA ILE A 77 9.59 -3.42 -3.01
C ILE A 77 11.00 -2.86 -3.15
N ARG A 78 11.80 -3.40 -4.09
CA ARG A 78 13.18 -2.97 -4.31
C ARG A 78 13.27 -1.49 -4.68
N MET A 79 12.30 -0.98 -5.43
CA MET A 79 12.22 0.45 -5.74
C MET A 79 12.01 1.29 -4.49
N ARG A 80 11.08 0.90 -3.61
CA ARG A 80 10.83 1.60 -2.34
C ARG A 80 12.06 1.54 -1.42
N LEU A 81 12.72 0.39 -1.33
CA LEU A 81 13.89 0.20 -0.46
C LEU A 81 15.08 1.10 -0.79
N LYS A 82 15.19 1.63 -2.01
CA LYS A 82 16.27 2.58 -2.35
C LYS A 82 16.25 3.83 -1.49
N ASP A 83 15.09 4.19 -0.97
CA ASP A 83 14.90 5.38 -0.14
C ASP A 83 15.13 5.09 1.36
N PHE A 84 15.40 3.83 1.74
CA PHE A 84 15.60 3.40 3.13
C PHE A 84 17.01 2.83 3.31
N THR A 85 17.65 3.19 4.41
CA THR A 85 19.04 2.77 4.74
C THR A 85 19.12 1.44 5.49
N GLU A 86 17.99 0.76 5.72
CA GLU A 86 17.92 -0.37 6.66
C GLU A 86 18.39 -1.72 6.08
N LYS A 87 19.05 -2.50 6.95
CA LYS A 87 19.66 -3.80 6.64
C LYS A 87 18.75 -5.00 6.84
N ASP A 88 17.67 -4.87 7.63
CA ASP A 88 16.84 -5.99 8.06
C ASP A 88 15.44 -5.93 7.43
N PHE A 89 15.43 -6.06 6.10
CA PHE A 89 14.21 -6.13 5.31
C PHE A 89 13.80 -7.59 5.09
N GLN A 90 12.56 -7.94 5.43
CA GLN A 90 11.92 -9.18 4.98
C GLN A 90 10.54 -8.89 4.39
N ALA A 91 10.39 -9.25 3.11
CA ALA A 91 9.08 -9.32 2.47
C ALA A 91 8.48 -10.71 2.72
N GLU A 92 7.21 -10.74 3.05
CA GLU A 92 6.43 -11.97 3.18
C GLU A 92 5.40 -12.05 2.05
N THR A 93 5.24 -13.22 1.46
CA THR A 93 4.11 -13.51 0.58
C THR A 93 2.85 -13.67 1.44
N ILE A 94 1.78 -12.96 1.07
CA ILE A 94 0.51 -12.94 1.81
C ILE A 94 -0.68 -13.16 0.87
N MET A 95 -1.82 -13.52 1.47
CA MET A 95 -3.13 -13.43 0.83
C MET A 95 -3.87 -12.23 1.40
N LEU A 96 -3.88 -11.11 0.68
CA LEU A 96 -4.63 -9.91 1.07
C LEU A 96 -6.09 -10.11 0.68
N ASN A 97 -6.92 -10.60 1.60
CA ASN A 97 -8.35 -10.86 1.37
C ASN A 97 -8.65 -11.70 0.12
N GLY A 98 -7.85 -12.75 -0.08
CA GLY A 98 -7.97 -13.65 -1.23
C GLY A 98 -7.14 -13.26 -2.45
N TYR A 99 -6.49 -12.09 -2.44
CA TYR A 99 -5.60 -11.66 -3.52
C TYR A 99 -4.14 -11.96 -3.16
N PRO A 100 -3.38 -12.66 -4.03
CA PRO A 100 -1.95 -12.84 -3.84
C PRO A 100 -1.23 -11.50 -3.75
N GLY A 101 -0.35 -11.35 -2.75
CA GLY A 101 0.32 -10.11 -2.48
C GLY A 101 1.63 -10.26 -1.71
N LYS A 102 2.23 -9.12 -1.38
CA LYS A 102 3.41 -9.03 -0.52
C LYS A 102 3.15 -8.08 0.63
N SER A 103 3.67 -8.42 1.80
CA SER A 103 3.70 -7.57 2.98
C SER A 103 5.14 -7.31 3.38
N PHE A 104 5.42 -6.11 3.87
CA PHE A 104 6.71 -5.81 4.46
C PHE A 104 6.60 -4.63 5.44
N ILE A 105 7.59 -4.56 6.33
CA ILE A 105 7.68 -3.53 7.37
C ILE A 105 9.06 -2.88 7.26
N LEU A 106 9.12 -1.56 7.43
CA LEU A 106 10.34 -0.77 7.46
C LEU A 106 10.33 0.14 8.70
N ASP A 107 11.48 0.39 9.31
CA ASP A 107 11.65 1.55 10.19
C ASP A 107 12.11 2.77 9.37
N ASN A 108 11.53 3.92 9.73
CA ASN A 108 11.82 5.20 9.12
C ASN A 108 12.07 6.26 10.20
N GLY A 109 13.16 6.10 10.94
CA GLY A 109 13.68 7.13 11.84
C GLY A 109 12.68 7.51 12.94
N GLY A 110 12.09 6.50 13.59
CA GLY A 110 11.10 6.69 14.66
C GLY A 110 9.65 6.39 14.25
N ASN A 111 9.43 5.97 13.00
CA ASN A 111 8.13 5.50 12.52
C ASN A 111 8.25 4.09 11.94
N THR A 112 7.23 3.27 12.16
CA THR A 112 7.06 1.97 11.53
C THR A 112 6.20 2.15 10.29
N VAL A 113 6.73 1.83 9.12
CA VAL A 113 6.02 1.82 7.83
C VAL A 113 5.62 0.40 7.53
N ILE A 114 4.32 0.14 7.40
CA ILE A 114 3.77 -1.18 7.09
C ILE A 114 3.10 -1.10 5.74
N VAL A 115 3.46 -2.02 4.85
CA VAL A 115 3.02 -2.01 3.48
C VAL A 115 2.41 -3.35 3.13
N LYS A 116 1.26 -3.34 2.47
CA LYS A 116 0.68 -4.50 1.79
C LYS A 116 0.33 -4.14 0.37
N GLN A 117 0.75 -4.95 -0.59
CA GLN A 117 0.48 -4.74 -2.00
C GLN A 117 -0.06 -6.00 -2.66
N CYS A 118 -0.94 -5.83 -3.64
CA CYS A 118 -1.47 -6.92 -4.46
C CYS A 118 -1.73 -6.44 -5.89
N ILE A 119 -1.90 -7.38 -6.81
CA ILE A 119 -2.38 -7.12 -8.17
C ILE A 119 -3.68 -7.89 -8.36
N THR A 120 -4.74 -7.19 -8.72
CA THR A 120 -6.06 -7.79 -9.00
C THR A 120 -6.85 -6.88 -9.94
N ASN A 121 -7.75 -7.46 -10.74
CA ASN A 121 -8.59 -6.74 -11.69
C ASN A 121 -7.83 -5.76 -12.60
N GLY A 122 -6.65 -6.15 -13.07
CA GLY A 122 -5.81 -5.32 -13.95
C GLY A 122 -5.19 -4.10 -13.27
N ARG A 123 -5.13 -4.06 -11.93
CA ARG A 123 -4.55 -2.95 -11.16
C ARG A 123 -3.60 -3.44 -10.09
N ARG A 124 -2.57 -2.64 -9.84
CA ARG A 124 -1.71 -2.80 -8.66
C ARG A 124 -2.24 -1.89 -7.56
N TYR A 125 -2.49 -2.46 -6.38
CA TYR A 125 -2.84 -1.73 -5.17
C TYR A 125 -1.66 -1.77 -4.19
N ASP A 126 -1.38 -0.62 -3.57
CA ASP A 126 -0.34 -0.46 -2.56
C ASP A 126 -0.93 0.28 -1.37
N MET A 127 -1.08 -0.44 -0.27
CA MET A 127 -1.64 0.04 0.97
C MET A 127 -0.52 0.31 1.96
N VAL A 128 -0.48 1.53 2.51
CA VAL A 128 0.57 1.98 3.40
C VAL A 128 -0.04 2.50 4.70
N VAL A 129 0.54 2.08 5.81
CA VAL A 129 0.34 2.70 7.12
C VAL A 129 1.68 3.17 7.65
N ILE A 130 1.75 4.42 8.08
CA ILE A 130 2.90 4.95 8.82
C ILE A 130 2.43 5.19 10.25
N ALA A 131 3.00 4.45 11.20
CA ALA A 131 2.70 4.56 12.62
C ALA A 131 3.94 5.02 13.38
N LYS A 132 3.76 5.64 14.55
CA LYS A 132 4.89 5.86 15.47
C LYS A 132 5.47 4.51 15.90
N ASN A 133 6.77 4.45 16.19
CA ASN A 133 7.38 3.24 16.73
C ASN A 133 6.67 2.74 17.98
N GLY A 134 6.55 1.41 18.10
CA GLY A 134 5.76 0.75 19.15
C GLY A 134 4.25 0.69 18.86
N GLN A 135 3.75 1.33 17.80
CA GLN A 135 2.34 1.25 17.38
C GLN A 135 2.12 0.31 16.19
N GLY A 136 3.15 -0.38 15.69
CA GLY A 136 3.05 -1.25 14.51
C GLY A 136 2.11 -2.45 14.64
N THR A 137 1.71 -2.81 15.86
CA THR A 137 0.75 -3.88 16.18
C THR A 137 -0.63 -3.36 16.57
N ASN A 138 -0.90 -2.05 16.40
CA ASN A 138 -2.17 -1.46 16.78
C ASN A 138 -3.32 -2.11 15.97
N PRO A 139 -4.44 -2.54 16.61
CA PRO A 139 -5.52 -3.27 15.93
C PRO A 139 -6.12 -2.52 14.73
N GLU A 140 -6.17 -1.19 14.77
CA GLU A 140 -6.70 -0.37 13.67
C GLU A 140 -5.91 -0.53 12.35
N ILE A 141 -4.62 -0.87 12.44
CA ILE A 141 -3.78 -1.20 11.27
C ILE A 141 -4.30 -2.49 10.62
N GLY A 142 -4.58 -3.51 11.44
CA GLY A 142 -5.15 -4.77 10.99
C GLY A 142 -6.54 -4.57 10.38
N GLU A 143 -7.39 -3.78 11.03
CA GLU A 143 -8.73 -3.42 10.51
C GLU A 143 -8.65 -2.72 9.15
N PHE A 144 -7.73 -1.77 8.99
CA PHE A 144 -7.48 -1.10 7.71
C PHE A 144 -7.11 -2.11 6.61
N PHE A 145 -6.07 -2.92 6.81
CA PHE A 145 -5.65 -3.88 5.79
C PHE A 145 -6.71 -4.96 5.51
N ASN A 146 -7.33 -5.50 6.55
CA ASN A 146 -8.32 -6.59 6.42
C ASN A 146 -9.66 -6.10 5.85
N SER A 147 -9.92 -4.80 5.86
CA SER A 147 -11.12 -4.23 5.25
C SER A 147 -11.02 -4.00 3.75
N PHE A 148 -9.83 -4.13 3.15
CA PHE A 148 -9.62 -3.92 1.72
C PHE A 148 -10.44 -4.90 0.88
N LYS A 149 -11.18 -4.39 -0.10
CA LYS A 149 -11.87 -5.22 -1.10
C LYS A 149 -11.69 -4.58 -2.46
N ALA A 150 -11.23 -5.36 -3.44
CA ALA A 150 -11.33 -4.95 -4.83
C ALA A 150 -12.80 -5.05 -5.26
N LEU A 151 -13.24 -4.06 -6.03
CA LEU A 151 -14.53 -4.01 -6.66
C LEU A 151 -14.35 -4.39 -8.13
N ASN A 152 -15.35 -5.08 -8.68
CA ASN A 152 -15.37 -5.50 -10.08
C ASN A 152 -15.79 -4.34 -10.98
#